data_AF-A0A418YP51-F1
#
_entry.id   AF-A0A418YP51-F1
#
_cell.length_a   1.000
_cell.length_b   1.000
_cell.length_c   1.000
_cell.angle_alpha   90.00
_cell.angle_beta   90.00
_cell.angle_gamma   90.00
#
_symmetry.space_group_name_H-M   'P 1'
#
loop_
_entity.id
_entity.type
_entity.pdbx_description
1 polymer ?
#
loop_
_entity_poly.entity_id
_entity_poly.type
_entity_poly.pdbx_seq_one_letter_code
_entity_poly.pdbx_strand_id
1 'polypeptide(L)' 'MSSKGATIAHGIGANALGDPRAALAWLANFLVQRGECIPAMSIIMTVGLSRAHAAQEGDTVTGEFTLLNIVSAIF' A
#
# COMPACT_ATOMS: atom_id res chain seq x y z
N MET A 1 7.49 -3.67 -8.12
CA MET A 1 7.20 -2.32 -8.65
C MET A 1 8.29 -1.94 -9.64
N SER A 2 7.91 -1.46 -10.81
CA SER A 2 8.83 -1.08 -11.89
C SER A 2 8.53 0.33 -12.41
N SER A 3 9.56 0.96 -12.96
CA SER A 3 9.48 2.22 -13.73
C SER A 3 10.54 2.18 -14.82
N LYS A 4 10.25 2.73 -16.00
CA LYS A 4 11.17 2.74 -17.16
C LYS A 4 11.73 1.35 -17.53
N GLY A 5 10.90 0.31 -17.38
CA GLY A 5 11.27 -1.08 -17.66
C GLY A 5 12.18 -1.73 -16.62
N ALA A 6 12.54 -1.05 -15.54
CA ALA A 6 13.38 -1.58 -14.47
C ALA A 6 12.61 -1.78 -13.17
N THR A 7 12.86 -2.88 -12.47
CA THR A 7 12.33 -3.10 -11.12
C THR A 7 13.01 -2.15 -10.14
N ILE A 8 12.21 -1.32 -9.47
CA ILE A 8 12.70 -0.32 -8.51
C ILE A 8 12.41 -0.69 -7.07
N ALA A 9 11.44 -1.58 -6.81
CA ALA A 9 11.14 -2.07 -5.48
C ALA A 9 10.49 -3.46 -5.46
N HIS A 10 10.74 -4.17 -4.36
CA HIS A 10 10.07 -5.41 -3.97
C HIS A 10 9.41 -5.23 -2.61
N GLY A 11 8.34 -5.99 -2.38
CA GLY A 11 7.63 -6.03 -1.12
C GLY A 11 6.71 -7.24 -1.06
N ILE A 12 6.39 -7.66 0.16
CA ILE A 12 5.43 -8.72 0.47
C ILE A 12 4.42 -8.20 1.48
N GLY A 13 3.25 -8.86 1.56
CA GLY A 13 2.19 -8.44 2.50
C GLY A 13 2.70 -8.34 3.94
N ALA A 14 3.59 -9.23 4.39
CA ALA A 14 4.14 -9.20 5.73
C ALA A 14 5.00 -7.97 6.05
N ASN A 15 5.45 -7.19 5.04
CA ASN A 15 6.07 -5.90 5.29
C ASN A 15 5.09 -4.90 5.92
N ALA A 16 3.77 -5.15 5.83
CA ALA A 16 2.76 -4.39 6.52
C ALA A 16 2.60 -4.83 7.98
N LEU A 17 3.46 -4.34 8.86
CA LEU A 17 3.41 -4.64 10.31
C LEU A 17 3.34 -6.15 10.64
N GLY A 18 4.01 -6.99 9.85
CA GLY A 18 3.97 -8.45 9.97
C GLY A 18 2.77 -9.11 9.28
N ASP A 19 1.61 -8.46 9.27
CA ASP A 19 0.39 -8.89 8.57
C ASP A 19 -0.47 -7.66 8.21
N PRO A 20 -0.92 -7.48 6.95
CA PRO A 20 -1.77 -6.35 6.58
C PRO A 20 -3.03 -6.18 7.45
N ARG A 21 -3.57 -7.28 7.99
CA ARG A 21 -4.73 -7.26 8.91
C ARG A 21 -4.36 -6.68 10.28
N ALA A 22 -3.11 -6.85 10.71
CA ALA A 22 -2.62 -6.25 11.95
C ALA A 22 -2.62 -4.72 11.85
N ALA A 23 -2.31 -4.16 10.68
CA ALA A 23 -2.39 -2.72 10.46
C ALA A 23 -3.84 -2.18 10.54
N LEU A 24 -4.81 -2.92 9.97
CA LEU A 24 -6.22 -2.58 10.11
C LEU A 24 -6.67 -2.62 11.58
N ALA A 25 -6.30 -3.68 12.31
CA ALA A 25 -6.62 -3.82 13.72
C ALA A 25 -5.99 -2.69 14.56
N TRP A 26 -4.73 -2.33 14.28
CA TRP A 26 -4.07 -1.20 14.92
C TRP A 26 -4.82 0.11 14.69
N LEU A 27 -5.20 0.40 13.44
CA LEU A 27 -5.94 1.62 13.10
C LEU A 27 -7.30 1.67 13.82
N ALA A 28 -8.04 0.57 13.83
CA ALA A 28 -9.32 0.49 14.53
C ALA A 28 -9.17 0.75 16.03
N ASN A 29 -8.19 0.13 16.68
CA ASN A 29 -7.90 0.32 18.10
C ASN A 29 -7.43 1.74 18.41
N PHE A 30 -6.65 2.35 17.52
CA PHE A 30 -6.19 3.73 17.66
C PHE A 30 -7.36 4.72 17.59
N LEU A 31 -8.31 4.54 16.67
CA LEU A 31 -9.47 5.40 16.54
C LEU A 31 -10.43 5.29 17.74
N VAL A 32 -10.63 4.08 18.27
CA VAL A 32 -11.50 3.87 19.45
C VAL A 32 -11.01 4.64 20.67
N GLN A 33 -9.69 4.75 20.88
CA GLN A 33 -9.11 5.54 21.98
C GLN A 33 -9.48 7.05 21.89
N ARG A 34 -9.95 7.50 20.74
CA ARG A 34 -10.36 8.88 20.45
C ARG A 34 -11.88 9.04 20.36
N GLY A 35 -12.65 7.97 20.61
CA GLY A 35 -14.10 7.96 20.41
C GLY A 35 -14.52 7.92 18.95
N GLU A 36 -13.62 7.55 18.04
CA GLU A 36 -13.86 7.46 16.60
C GLU A 36 -14.00 5.99 16.17
N CYS A 37 -14.53 5.76 14.96
CA CYS A 37 -14.63 4.42 14.35
C CYS A 37 -14.33 4.49 12.85
N ILE A 38 -14.06 3.33 12.24
CA ILE A 38 -13.94 3.22 10.78
C ILE A 38 -15.37 3.14 10.20
N PRO A 39 -15.81 4.10 9.37
CA PRO A 39 -17.13 4.04 8.75
C PRO A 39 -17.27 2.83 7.83
N ALA A 40 -18.49 2.30 7.72
CA ALA A 40 -18.78 1.28 6.71
C ALA A 40 -18.43 1.79 5.30
N MET A 41 -18.02 0.87 4.43
CA MET A 41 -17.59 1.16 3.05
C MET A 41 -16.29 1.98 2.92
N SER A 42 -15.53 2.17 4.00
CA SER A 42 -14.20 2.79 3.93
C SER A 42 -13.21 1.91 3.16
N ILE A 43 -12.39 2.54 2.32
CA ILE A 43 -11.22 1.91 1.72
C ILE A 43 -10.03 2.18 2.63
N ILE A 44 -9.37 1.12 3.09
CA ILE A 44 -8.21 1.22 3.99
C ILE A 44 -6.93 0.80 3.25
N MET A 45 -5.93 1.67 3.28
CA MET A 45 -4.57 1.35 2.83
C MET A 45 -3.73 0.93 4.04
N THR A 46 -3.35 -0.35 4.10
CA THR A 46 -2.78 -0.96 5.31
C THR A 46 -1.33 -0.56 5.58
N VAL A 47 -0.53 -0.22 4.57
CA VAL A 47 0.74 0.55 4.58
C VAL A 47 1.47 0.32 3.25
N GLY A 48 2.54 1.08 2.97
CA GLY A 48 3.47 0.78 1.89
C GLY A 48 4.25 -0.53 2.12
N LEU A 49 4.32 -1.37 1.09
CA LEU A 49 5.04 -2.66 1.15
C LEU A 49 6.53 -2.53 0.83
N SER A 50 6.97 -1.35 0.39
CA SER A 50 8.34 -1.01 0.06
C SER A 50 8.66 0.42 0.52
N ARG A 51 9.89 0.87 0.32
CA ARG A 51 10.21 2.30 0.43
C ARG A 51 9.41 3.08 -0.60
N ALA A 52 9.15 4.35 -0.29
CA ALA A 52 8.61 5.30 -1.26
C ALA A 52 9.69 5.63 -2.30
N HIS A 53 9.26 5.78 -3.55
CA HIS A 53 10.11 6.23 -4.66
C HIS A 53 9.47 7.49 -5.24
N ALA A 54 10.28 8.51 -5.51
CA ALA A 54 9.82 9.73 -6.14
C ALA A 54 9.50 9.46 -7.62
N ALA A 55 8.25 9.65 -8.02
CA ALA A 55 7.88 9.66 -9.43
C ALA A 55 8.39 10.95 -10.10
N GLN A 56 8.79 10.86 -11.36
CA GLN A 56 9.09 12.00 -12.22
C GLN A 56 8.01 12.16 -13.28
N GLU A 57 7.88 13.36 -13.84
CA GLU A 57 6.99 13.61 -14.98
C GLU A 57 7.34 12.68 -16.15
N GLY A 58 6.31 12.07 -16.75
CA GLY A 58 6.42 11.07 -17.80
C GLY A 58 6.69 9.65 -17.31
N ASP A 59 6.84 9.41 -16.00
CA ASP A 59 7.04 8.05 -15.48
C ASP A 59 5.74 7.24 -15.58
N THR A 60 5.85 6.04 -16.16
CA THR A 60 4.86 4.98 -15.94
C THR A 60 5.35 4.08 -14.82
N VAL A 61 4.64 4.07 -13.69
CA VAL A 61 4.95 3.21 -12.53
C VAL A 61 3.96 2.05 -12.49
N THR A 62 4.48 0.83 -12.42
CA THR A 62 3.68 -0.40 -12.42
C THR A 62 3.95 -1.22 -11.17
N GLY A 63 2.89 -1.51 -10.42
CA GLY A 63 2.87 -2.44 -9.30
C GLY A 63 2.24 -3.77 -9.72
N GLU A 64 3.01 -4.86 -9.63
CA GLU A 64 2.52 -6.21 -9.91
C GLU A 64 2.33 -6.98 -8.60
N PHE A 65 1.16 -7.57 -8.42
CA PHE A 65 0.78 -8.32 -7.23
C PHE A 65 0.49 -9.76 -7.62
N THR A 66 1.21 -10.71 -7.02
CA THR A 66 1.19 -12.14 -7.40
C THR A 66 -0.21 -12.73 -7.55
N LEU A 67 -1.17 -12.33 -6.72
CA LEU A 67 -2.53 -12.85 -6.73
C LEU A 67 -3.59 -11.83 -7.20
N LEU A 68 -3.22 -10.54 -7.29
CA LEU A 68 -4.17 -9.44 -7.50
C LEU A 68 -3.93 -8.69 -8.83
N ASN A 69 -3.03 -9.21 -9.67
CA ASN A 69 -2.70 -8.65 -10.98
C ASN A 69 -1.95 -7.31 -10.86
N ILE A 70 -2.09 -6.44 -11.86
CA ILE A 70 -1.27 -5.25 -12.05
C ILE A 70 -2.08 -3.97 -11.81
N VAL A 71 -1.45 -2.99 -11.19
CA VAL A 71 -1.91 -1.59 -11.12
C VAL A 71 -0.85 -0.69 -11.72
N SER A 72 -1.24 0.22 -12.61
CA SER A 72 -0.33 1.17 -13.25
C SER A 72 -0.83 2.60 -13.12
N ALA A 73 0.10 3.54 -13.03
CA ALA A 73 -0.16 4.98 -13.05
C ALA A 73 0.89 5.69 -13.92
N ILE A 74 0.45 6.75 -14.60
CA ILE A 74 1.31 7.64 -15.39
C ILE A 74 1.35 8.99 -14.67
N PHE A 75 2.54 9.51 -14.48
CA PHE A 75 2.80 10.78 -13.81
C PHE A 75 3.28 11.84 -14.79
#